data_AF-A0A497RRZ7-F1
#
_entry.id   AF-A0A497RRZ7-F1
#
_cell.length_a   1.000
_cell.length_b   1.000
_cell.length_c   1.000
_cell.angle_alpha   90.00
_cell.angle_beta   90.00
_cell.angle_gamma   90.00
#
_symmetry.space_group_name_H-M   'P 1'
#
loop_
_entity.id
_entity.type
_entity.pdbx_description
1 polymer ?
#
loop_
_entity_poly.entity_id
_entity_poly.type
_entity_poly.pdbx_seq_one_letter_code
_entity_poly.pdbx_strand_id
1 'polypeptide(L)' 'MLSDSVRAMPRKFKALRAVGEGAKDTIAVALITLGVQQIQAGDYIGGGALVAIGWALLVIDRYVL' A
#
# COMPACT_ATOMS: atom_id res chain seq x y z
N MET A 1 42.11 -10.90 -16.50
CA MET A 1 40.89 -11.70 -16.24
C MET A 1 40.41 -11.39 -14.82
N LEU A 2 39.71 -10.28 -14.62
CA LEU A 2 39.20 -9.86 -13.31
C LEU A 2 38.12 -8.79 -13.53
N SER A 3 36.90 -9.20 -13.87
CA SER A 3 35.77 -8.27 -13.99
C SER A 3 34.39 -8.95 -13.98
N ASP A 4 34.20 -10.03 -13.23
CA ASP A 4 32.88 -10.69 -13.08
C ASP A 4 32.32 -10.59 -11.65
N SER A 5 32.60 -9.48 -10.95
CA SER A 5 32.10 -9.23 -9.59
C SER A 5 31.01 -8.14 -9.52
N VAL A 6 30.38 -7.80 -10.64
CA VAL A 6 29.34 -6.77 -10.69
C VAL A 6 27.96 -7.40 -10.93
N ARG A 7 27.10 -7.27 -9.91
CA ARG A 7 25.62 -7.39 -9.92
C ARG A 7 25.00 -8.79 -9.84
N ALA A 8 25.22 -9.46 -8.71
CA ALA A 8 24.17 -10.32 -8.14
C ALA A 8 23.35 -9.50 -7.14
N MET A 9 22.31 -8.79 -7.61
CA MET A 9 21.34 -8.13 -6.72
C MET A 9 20.60 -9.23 -5.94
N PRO A 10 20.63 -9.24 -4.59
CA PRO A 10 20.11 -10.37 -3.83
C PRO A 10 18.60 -10.49 -3.98
N ARG A 11 18.12 -11.64 -4.51
CA ARG A 11 16.70 -12.01 -4.69
C ARG A 11 15.80 -11.69 -3.48
N LYS A 12 16.37 -11.66 -2.26
CA LYS A 12 15.69 -11.32 -1.01
C LYS A 12 15.11 -9.89 -0.98
N PHE A 13 15.73 -8.91 -1.64
CA PHE A 13 15.21 -7.54 -1.69
C PHE A 13 13.96 -7.41 -2.56
N LYS A 14 13.83 -8.24 -3.60
CA LYS A 14 12.64 -8.26 -4.46
C LYS A 14 11.41 -8.81 -3.71
N ALA A 15 11.62 -9.83 -2.87
CA ALA A 15 10.56 -10.40 -2.04
C ALA A 15 10.07 -9.43 -0.94
N LEU A 16 10.98 -8.68 -0.30
CA LEU A 16 10.61 -7.66 0.69
C LEU A 16 9.78 -6.52 0.08
N ARG A 17 10.07 -6.13 -1.17
CA ARG A 17 9.26 -5.16 -1.91
C ARG A 17 7.84 -5.67 -2.18
N ALA A 18 7.72 -6.90 -2.66
CA ALA A 18 6.42 -7.52 -2.93
C ALA A 18 5.56 -7.71 -1.66
N VAL A 19 6.20 -8.04 -0.52
CA VAL A 19 5.52 -8.09 0.79
C VAL A 19 5.07 -6.69 1.23
N GLY A 20 5.91 -5.68 1.00
CA GLY A 20 5.57 -4.28 1.27
C GLY A 20 4.41 -3.76 0.41
N GLU A 21 4.35 -4.15 -0.87
CA GLU A 21 3.23 -3.83 -1.78
C GLU A 21 1.92 -4.48 -1.34
N GLY A 22 1.92 -5.78 -1.06
CA GLY A 22 0.71 -6.47 -0.56
C GLY A 22 0.20 -5.97 0.80
N ALA A 23 1.12 -5.52 1.67
CA ALA A 23 0.76 -4.92 2.95
C ALA A 23 0.05 -3.56 2.78
N LYS A 24 0.47 -2.73 1.82
CA LYS A 24 -0.21 -1.45 1.53
C LYS A 24 -1.63 -1.64 1.05
N ASP A 25 -1.86 -2.58 0.14
CA ASP A 25 -3.21 -2.89 -0.35
C ASP A 25 -4.13 -3.34 0.78
N THR A 26 -3.61 -4.21 1.66
CA THR A 26 -4.36 -4.69 2.84
C THR A 26 -4.71 -3.54 3.78
N ILE A 27 -3.75 -2.64 4.06
CA ILE A 27 -3.97 -1.47 4.91
C ILE A 27 -4.97 -0.51 4.26
N ALA A 28 -4.87 -0.29 2.95
CA ALA A 28 -5.77 0.60 2.23
C ALA A 28 -7.22 0.10 2.26
N VAL A 29 -7.44 -1.19 2.02
CA VAL A 29 -8.75 -1.83 2.11
C VAL A 29 -9.29 -1.77 3.54
N ALA A 30 -8.43 -1.98 4.56
CA ALA A 30 -8.83 -1.87 5.96
C ALA A 30 -9.29 -0.44 6.32
N LEU A 31 -8.58 0.59 5.86
CA LEU A 31 -8.96 1.99 6.06
C LEU A 31 -10.29 2.33 5.39
N ILE A 32 -10.50 1.88 4.16
CA ILE A 32 -11.78 2.07 3.46
C ILE A 32 -12.90 1.38 4.23
N THR A 33 -12.69 0.15 4.69
CA THR A 33 -13.69 -0.61 5.43
C THR A 33 -14.08 0.08 6.75
N LEU A 34 -13.09 0.52 7.52
CA LEU A 34 -13.32 1.29 8.76
C LEU A 34 -14.03 2.61 8.48
N GLY A 35 -13.65 3.31 7.41
CA GLY A 35 -14.29 4.56 7.02
C GLY A 35 -15.76 4.37 6.62
N VAL A 36 -16.08 3.31 5.88
CA VAL A 36 -17.47 2.95 5.54
C VAL A 36 -18.27 2.62 6.79
N GLN A 37 -17.69 1.90 7.77
CA GLN A 37 -18.35 1.62 9.04
C GLN A 37 -18.65 2.91 9.83
N GLN A 38 -17.72 3.87 9.87
CA GLN A 38 -17.95 5.16 10.52
C GLN A 38 -19.04 5.98 9.81
N ILE A 39 -19.06 5.99 8.48
CA ILE A 39 -20.13 6.61 7.69
C ILE A 39 -21.49 5.98 8.02
N GLN A 40 -21.56 4.65 8.11
CA GLN A 40 -22.79 3.94 8.48
C GLN A 40 -23.23 4.26 9.92
N ALA A 41 -22.29 4.53 10.82
CA ALA A 41 -22.55 4.97 12.18
C ALA A 41 -22.95 6.46 12.29
N GLY A 42 -22.94 7.21 11.18
CA GLY A 42 -23.31 8.62 11.11
C GLY A 42 -22.14 9.61 11.21
N ASP A 43 -20.90 9.13 11.33
CA ASP A 43 -19.71 9.98 11.25
C ASP A 43 -19.18 10.05 9.80
N TYR A 44 -19.80 10.94 9.03
CA TYR A 44 -19.44 11.17 7.64
C TYR A 44 -18.08 11.86 7.46
N ILE A 45 -17.61 12.63 8.44
CA ILE A 45 -16.35 13.37 8.33
C ILE A 45 -15.18 12.44 8.64
N GLY A 46 -15.21 11.77 9.79
CA GLY A 46 -14.18 10.78 10.17
C GLY A 46 -14.13 9.62 9.18
N GLY A 47 -15.30 9.09 8.83
CA GLY A 47 -15.39 8.00 7.89
C GLY A 47 -15.01 8.38 6.46
N GLY A 48 -15.39 9.57 6.00
CA GLY A 48 -14.99 10.10 4.69
C GLY A 48 -13.47 10.31 4.57
N ALA A 49 -12.83 10.80 5.63
CA ALA A 49 -11.38 10.98 5.67
C ALA A 49 -10.65 9.63 5.56
N LEU A 50 -11.10 8.60 6.29
CA LEU A 50 -10.51 7.27 6.23
C LEU A 50 -10.65 6.61 4.85
N VAL A 51 -11.83 6.73 4.23
CA VAL A 51 -12.03 6.24 2.85
C VAL A 51 -11.11 6.96 1.88
N ALA A 52 -11.00 8.29 1.96
CA ALA A 52 -10.15 9.08 1.08
C ALA A 52 -8.66 8.70 1.21
N ILE A 53 -8.17 8.48 2.43
CA ILE A 53 -6.80 8.05 2.69
C ILE A 53 -6.55 6.65 2.11
N GLY A 54 -7.44 5.69 2.35
CA GLY A 54 -7.31 4.36 1.79
C GLY A 54 -7.33 4.37 0.25
N TRP A 55 -8.18 5.20 -0.35
CA TRP A 55 -8.20 5.39 -1.81
C TRP A 55 -6.90 6.01 -2.32
N ALA A 56 -6.37 7.03 -1.63
CA ALA A 56 -5.11 7.65 -2.00
C ALA A 56 -3.94 6.66 -1.98
N LEU A 57 -3.91 5.75 -1.00
CA LEU A 57 -2.89 4.70 -0.93
C LEU A 57 -2.95 3.75 -2.14
N LEU A 58 -4.14 3.32 -2.57
CA LEU A 58 -4.32 2.48 -3.77
C LEU A 58 -3.96 3.22 -5.06
N VAL A 59 -4.33 4.50 -5.18
CA VAL A 59 -4.05 5.29 -6.38
C VAL A 59 -2.55 5.59 -6.49
N ILE A 60 -1.90 5.95 -5.39
CA ILE A 60 -0.46 6.21 -5.39
C ILE A 60 0.31 4.95 -5.79
N ASP A 61 -0.07 3.78 -5.26
CA ASP A 61 0.60 2.52 -5.63
C ASP A 61 0.40 2.18 -7.12
N ARG A 62 -0.74 2.56 -7.71
CA ARG A 62 -1.05 2.32 -9.13
C ARG A 62 -0.46 3.34 -10.12
N TYR A 63 -0.20 4.57 -9.71
CA TYR A 63 0.24 5.66 -10.61
C TYR A 63 1.70 6.12 -10.40
N VAL A 64 2.32 5.82 -9.26
CA VAL A 64 3.68 6.29 -8.93
C VAL A 64 4.74 5.18 -9.06
N LEU A 65 4.34 3.90 -9.06
CA LEU A 65 5.21 2.74 -9.33
C LEU A 65 5.05 2.26 -10.77
#